data_AF-A0ABD5N087-F1
#
_entry.id   AF-A0ABD5N087-F1
#
_cell.length_a   1.000
_cell.length_b   1.000
_cell.length_c   1.000
_cell.angle_alpha   90.00
_cell.angle_beta   90.00
_cell.angle_gamma   90.00
#
_symmetry.space_group_name_H-M   'P 1'
#
loop_
_entity.id
_entity.type
_entity.pdbx_description
1 polymer ?
#
loop_
_entity_poly.entity_id
_entity_poly.type
_entity_poly.pdbx_seq_one_letter_code
_entity_poly.pdbx_strand_id
1 'polypeptide(L)' 'MNEDLAELYGVMIGDGCLTISKSNNRRYGIAHITGHLKHDWDYYQSYIRPIVQREFKLNGSLQKREEYNCLYF' A
#
# COMPACT_ATOMS: atom_id res chain seq x y z
N MET A 1 -3.43 19.85 -7.84
CA MET A 1 -3.26 18.40 -7.65
C MET A 1 -3.21 18.16 -6.15
N ASN A 2 -3.96 17.19 -5.60
CA ASN A 2 -3.90 16.91 -4.15
C ASN A 2 -2.54 16.28 -3.83
N GLU A 3 -1.79 16.84 -2.89
CA GLU A 3 -0.45 16.38 -2.49
C GLU A 3 -0.49 14.92 -1.99
N ASP A 4 -1.55 14.56 -1.26
CA ASP A 4 -1.79 13.19 -0.78
C ASP A 4 -1.89 12.18 -1.95
N LEU A 5 -2.61 12.57 -3.01
CA LEU A 5 -2.77 11.71 -4.18
C LEU A 5 -1.49 11.67 -5.01
N ALA A 6 -0.75 12.77 -5.12
CA ALA A 6 0.54 12.79 -5.80
C ALA A 6 1.54 11.85 -5.12
N GLU A 7 1.61 11.88 -3.79
CA GLU A 7 2.44 10.97 -2.99
C GLU A 7 2.02 9.51 -3.19
N LEU A 8 0.72 9.22 -3.08
CA LEU A 8 0.22 7.86 -3.29
C LEU A 8 0.49 7.34 -4.71
N TYR A 9 0.32 8.18 -5.74
CA TYR A 9 0.66 7.79 -7.11
C TYR A 9 2.16 7.55 -7.29
N GLY A 10 3.01 8.39 -6.71
CA GLY A 10 4.47 8.20 -6.75
C GLY A 10 4.86 6.84 -6.18
N VAL A 11 4.36 6.52 -4.99
CA VAL A 11 4.62 5.22 -4.34
C VAL A 11 4.05 4.06 -5.14
N MET A 12 2.83 4.19 -5.66
CA MET A 12 2.22 3.13 -6.47
C MET A 12 2.94 2.88 -7.80
N ILE A 13 3.57 3.90 -8.38
CA ILE A 13 4.37 3.78 -9.61
C ILE A 13 5.74 3.16 -9.32
N GLY A 14 6.36 3.50 -8.19
CA GLY A 14 7.68 2.98 -7.81
C GLY A 14 7.62 1.57 -7.20
N ASP A 15 6.91 1.43 -6.09
CA ASP A 15 6.92 0.25 -5.22
C ASP A 15 5.58 -0.50 -5.21
N GLY A 16 4.61 0.00 -5.99
CA GLY A 16 3.27 -0.55 -6.08
C GLY A 16 3.18 -1.78 -6.97
N CYS A 17 2.36 -2.74 -6.55
CA CYS A 17 1.95 -3.90 -7.33
C CYS A 17 0.44 -4.09 -7.19
N LEU A 18 -0.26 -4.15 -8.31
CA LEU A 18 -1.69 -4.44 -8.37
C LEU A 18 -1.88 -5.89 -8.78
N THR A 19 -2.44 -6.70 -7.89
CA THR A 19 -2.72 -8.11 -8.15
C THR A 19 -4.22 -8.37 -8.12
N ILE A 20 -4.71 -9.19 -9.05
CA ILE A 20 -6.10 -9.68 -9.00
C ILE A 20 -6.08 -11.07 -8.40
N SER A 21 -6.66 -11.21 -7.21
CA SER A 21 -6.81 -12.50 -6.55
C SER A 21 -8.22 -13.06 -6.76
N LYS A 22 -8.33 -14.39 -6.76
CA LYS A 22 -9.60 -15.11 -6.86
C LYS A 22 -9.75 -16.04 -5.66
N SER A 23 -10.81 -15.87 -4.89
CA SER A 23 -11.18 -16.75 -3.77
C SER A 23 -12.68 -16.99 -3.76
N ASN A 24 -13.12 -18.24 -3.52
CA ASN A 24 -14.53 -18.62 -3.45
C ASN A 24 -15.38 -18.09 -4.63
N ASN A 25 -14.86 -18.24 -5.85
CA ASN A 25 -15.46 -17.71 -7.10
C ASN A 25 -15.64 -16.18 -7.19
N ARG A 26 -15.13 -15.41 -6.22
CA ARG A 26 -15.08 -13.94 -6.27
C ARG A 26 -13.69 -13.47 -6.69
N ARG A 27 -13.63 -12.40 -7.49
CA ARG A 27 -12.40 -11.70 -7.85
C ARG A 27 -12.29 -10.44 -7.01
N TYR A 28 -11.12 -10.19 -6.45
CA TYR A 28 -10.81 -8.96 -5.72
C TYR A 28 -9.45 -8.44 -6.16
N GLY A 29 -9.36 -7.12 -6.36
CA GLY A 29 -8.09 -6.44 -6.57
C GLY A 29 -7.42 -6.23 -5.22
N ILE A 30 -6.12 -6.47 -5.16
CA ILE A 30 -5.28 -6.16 -4.01
C ILE A 30 -4.18 -5.23 -4.51
N ALA A 31 -4.03 -4.10 -3.83
CA ALA A 31 -2.91 -3.21 -4.05
C ALA A 31 -1.87 -3.47 -2.96
N HIS A 32 -0.64 -3.74 -3.39
CA HIS A 32 0.50 -3.95 -2.52
C HIS A 32 1.48 -2.82 -2.76
N ILE A 33 2.05 -2.29 -1.68
CA ILE A 33 3.20 -1.40 -1.72
C ILE A 33 4.30 -2.14 -0.98
N THR A 34 5.40 -2.43 -1.69
CA THR A 34 6.47 -3.28 -1.17
C THR A 34 7.79 -2.54 -1.28
N GLY A 35 8.12 -1.79 -0.23
CA GLY A 35 9.37 -1.05 -0.14
C GLY A 35 10.56 -1.97 -0.02
N HIS A 36 11.68 -1.58 -0.63
CA HIS A 36 12.92 -2.33 -0.55
C HIS A 36 13.66 -2.17 0.79
N LEU A 37 13.31 -1.16 1.60
CA LEU A 37 14.07 -0.84 2.81
C LEU A 37 13.32 -1.25 4.08
N LYS A 38 14.06 -1.86 5.02
CA LYS A 38 13.58 -2.14 6.38
C LYS A 38 13.09 -0.88 7.12
N HIS A 39 13.55 0.30 6.68
CA HIS A 39 13.23 1.59 7.29
C HIS A 39 11.90 2.19 6.79
N ASP A 40 11.26 1.62 5.78
CA ASP A 40 10.02 2.18 5.21
C ASP A 40 8.78 1.97 6.09
N TRP A 41 8.92 1.23 7.20
CA TRP A 41 7.82 0.94 8.12
C TRP A 41 7.15 2.22 8.64
N ASP A 42 7.94 3.17 9.13
CA ASP A 42 7.42 4.41 9.72
C ASP A 42 6.75 5.29 8.65
N TYR A 43 7.30 5.29 7.44
CA TYR A 43 6.71 5.96 6.28
C TYR A 43 5.36 5.34 5.90
N TYR A 44 5.27 4.03 5.78
CA TYR A 44 4.01 3.35 5.47
C TYR A 44 2.97 3.52 6.56
N GLN A 45 3.38 3.43 7.82
CA GLN A 45 2.48 3.54 8.96
C GLN A 45 1.97 4.98 9.16
N SER A 46 2.84 5.98 9.02
CA SER A 46 2.55 7.36 9.44
C SER A 46 2.13 8.27 8.28
N TYR A 47 2.48 7.94 7.04
CA TYR A 47 2.13 8.73 5.86
C TYR A 47 1.16 7.98 4.94
N ILE A 48 1.58 6.86 4.35
CA ILE A 48 0.81 6.22 3.27
C ILE A 48 -0.52 5.63 3.77
N ARG A 49 -0.51 4.89 4.88
CA ARG A 49 -1.75 4.31 5.41
C ARG A 49 -2.80 5.38 5.78
N PRO A 50 -2.47 6.48 6.47
CA PRO A 50 -3.41 7.57 6.70
C PRO A 50 -3.95 8.21 5.42
N ILE A 51 -3.12 8.39 4.39
CA ILE A 51 -3.56 8.91 3.08
C ILE A 51 -4.60 7.98 2.46
N VAL A 52 -4.30 6.68 2.38
CA VAL A 52 -5.21 5.66 1.81
C VAL A 52 -6.54 5.64 2.58
N GLN A 53 -6.47 5.73 3.92
CA GLN A 53 -7.67 5.77 4.76
C GLN A 53 -8.47 7.07 4.58
N ARG A 54 -7.82 8.22 4.42
CA ARG A 54 -8.50 9.52 4.25
C ARG A 54 -9.19 9.62 2.90
N GLU A 55 -8.48 9.28 1.83
CA GLU A 55 -8.94 9.45 0.45
C GLU A 55 -9.88 8.32 0.00
N PHE A 56 -9.61 7.07 0.35
CA PHE A 56 -10.34 5.91 -0.16
C PHE A 56 -11.19 5.18 0.90
N LYS A 57 -11.07 5.58 2.18
CA LYS A 57 -11.72 4.90 3.32
C LYS A 57 -11.36 3.41 3.43
N LEU A 58 -10.21 3.02 2.88
CA LEU A 58 -9.68 1.66 2.94
C LEU A 58 -8.78 1.50 4.15
N ASN A 59 -8.90 0.34 4.82
CA ASN A 59 -8.04 -0.03 5.93
C ASN A 59 -6.97 -0.99 5.42
N GLY A 60 -5.84 -0.43 4.99
CA GLY A 60 -4.67 -1.22 4.66
C GLY A 60 -4.04 -1.85 5.91
N SER A 61 -3.38 -2.99 5.72
CA SER A 61 -2.64 -3.69 6.75
C SER A 61 -1.15 -3.70 6.41
N LEU A 62 -0.32 -3.40 7.42
CA LEU A 62 1.13 -3.47 7.31
C LEU A 62 1.62 -4.82 7.84
N GLN A 63 2.54 -5.43 7.10
CA GLN A 63 3.25 -6.65 7.50
C GLN A 63 4.76 -6.42 7.46
N LYS A 64 5.44 -6.72 8.57
CA LYS A 64 6.90 -6.84 8.61
C LYS A 64 7.29 -8.19 8.03
N ARG A 65 8.16 -8.20 7.03
CA ARG A 65 8.82 -9.41 6.52
C ARG A 65 10.31 -9.34 6.86
N GLU A 66 10.99 -10.48 6.71
CA GLU A 66 12.41 -10.62 7.07
C GLU A 66 13.31 -9.67 6.28
N GLU A 67 12.97 -9.45 5.01
CA GLU A 67 13.76 -8.65 4.07
C GLU A 67 13.12 -7.29 3.73
N TYR A 68 11.79 -7.18 3.81
CA TYR A 68 11.05 -5.99 3.37
C TYR A 68 9.80 -5.72 4.23
N ASN A 69 9.21 -4.54 4.10
CA ASN A 69 7.90 -4.23 4.69
C ASN A 69 6.86 -4.12 3.58
N CYS A 70 5.65 -4.61 3.84
CA CYS A 70 4.57 -4.58 2.86
C CYS A 70 3.32 -3.92 3.45
N LEU A 71 2.73 -3.00 2.71
CA LEU A 71 1.40 -2.46 2.97
C LEU A 71 0.45 -2.97 1.89
N TYR A 72 -0.65 -3.61 2.29
CA TYR A 72 -1.67 -4.09 1.37
C TYR A 72 -3.05 -3.54 1.73
N PHE A 73 -3.85 -3.23 0.72
CA PHE A 73 -5.23 -2.75 0.84
C PHE A 73 -6.12 -3.31 -0.28
#